data_AF-A0A9D8M3M0-F1
#
_entry.id   AF-A0A9D8M3M0-F1
#
_cell.length_a   1.000
_cell.length_b   1.000
_cell.length_c   1.000
_cell.angle_alpha   90.00
_cell.angle_beta   90.00
_cell.angle_gamma   90.00
#
_symmetry.space_group_name_H-M   'P 1'
#
loop_
_entity.id
_entity.type
_entity.pdbx_description
1 polymer ?
#
loop_
_entity_poly.entity_id
_entity_poly.type
_entity_poly.pdbx_seq_one_letter_code
_entity_poly.pdbx_strand_id
1 'polypeptide(L)'
;MTEDLTELPQERIEARVEELRGAMRPVEAQLADLRAQRDVLLTELRRRERLARRDERADLKARMREGTFPTVAELVENAEEGLLDEYRYHLKTGGEVRLGFPAARRQAIVLTDGRQTAQARDLAEAARLFQAGWFLGAPGHPGVRVYFPGTRLERLVAPEEVYVRPADGDG
;
A
#
# COMPACT_ATOMS: atom_id res chain seq x y z
N MET A 1 -49.16 6.06 -23.93
CA MET A 1 -49.99 5.41 -24.95
C MET A 1 -49.05 4.71 -25.89
N THR A 2 -49.08 3.39 -25.93
CA THR A 2 -48.24 2.59 -26.84
C THR A 2 -49.01 2.45 -28.14
N GLU A 3 -48.59 3.16 -29.17
CA GLU A 3 -49.14 3.02 -30.52
C GLU A 3 -48.81 1.61 -31.03
N ASP A 4 -49.78 0.91 -31.64
CA ASP A 4 -49.53 -0.41 -32.21
C ASP A 4 -48.68 -0.27 -33.48
N LEU A 5 -47.43 -0.72 -33.39
CA LEU A 5 -46.43 -0.57 -34.44
C LEU A 5 -46.70 -1.47 -35.65
N THR A 6 -47.60 -2.47 -35.53
CA THR A 6 -47.89 -3.41 -36.63
C THR A 6 -48.80 -2.82 -37.70
N GLU A 7 -49.51 -1.73 -37.39
CA GLU A 7 -50.42 -1.05 -38.33
C GLU A 7 -49.77 0.18 -39.00
N LEU A 8 -48.54 0.55 -38.61
CA LEU A 8 -47.85 1.72 -39.15
C LEU A 8 -47.17 1.40 -40.50
N PRO A 9 -47.33 2.26 -41.52
CA PRO A 9 -46.55 2.16 -42.76
C PRO A 9 -45.05 2.24 -42.48
N GLN A 10 -44.25 1.44 -43.19
CA GLN A 10 -42.79 1.40 -43.02
C GLN A 10 -42.15 2.80 -43.10
N GLU A 11 -42.56 3.63 -44.05
CA GLU A 11 -42.07 5.00 -44.24
C GLU A 11 -42.28 5.89 -43.01
N ARG A 12 -43.40 5.69 -42.28
CA ARG A 12 -43.69 6.41 -41.03
C ARG A 12 -42.77 5.97 -39.90
N ILE A 13 -42.48 4.67 -39.82
CA ILE A 13 -41.53 4.12 -38.85
C ILE A 13 -40.13 4.67 -39.14
N GLU A 14 -39.68 4.65 -40.39
CA GLU A 14 -38.38 5.17 -40.81
C GLU A 14 -38.23 6.67 -40.50
N ALA A 15 -39.25 7.48 -40.83
CA ALA A 15 -39.26 8.91 -40.50
C ALA A 15 -39.17 9.15 -38.98
N ARG A 16 -39.87 8.33 -38.17
CA ARG A 16 -39.83 8.45 -36.71
C ARG A 16 -38.47 8.05 -36.14
N VAL A 17 -37.84 7.02 -36.70
CA VAL A 17 -36.47 6.61 -36.33
C VAL A 17 -35.48 7.74 -36.63
N GLU A 18 -35.57 8.39 -37.79
CA GLU A 18 -34.70 9.52 -38.13
C GLU A 18 -34.93 10.74 -37.24
N GLU A 19 -36.18 11.03 -36.88
CA GLU A 19 -36.51 12.08 -35.91
C GLU A 19 -35.89 11.78 -34.53
N LEU A 20 -36.03 10.55 -34.04
CA LEU A 20 -35.43 10.12 -32.77
C LEU A 20 -33.91 10.17 -32.81
N ARG A 21 -33.27 9.74 -33.91
CA ARG A 21 -31.82 9.88 -34.11
C ARG A 21 -31.42 11.36 -34.09
N GLY A 22 -32.20 12.23 -34.73
CA GLY A 22 -32.00 13.67 -34.69
C GLY A 22 -32.06 14.24 -33.27
N ALA A 23 -33.04 13.80 -32.47
CA ALA A 23 -33.20 14.19 -31.07
C ALA A 23 -32.09 13.63 -30.17
N MET A 24 -31.55 12.46 -30.48
CA MET A 24 -30.44 11.83 -29.73
C MET A 24 -29.10 12.54 -29.94
N ARG A 25 -28.79 12.97 -31.18
CA ARG A 25 -27.52 13.63 -31.53
C ARG A 25 -27.06 14.75 -30.54
N PRO A 26 -27.90 15.74 -30.17
CA PRO A 26 -27.47 16.77 -29.22
C PRO A 26 -27.21 16.21 -27.81
N VAL A 27 -27.98 15.21 -27.36
CA VAL A 27 -27.78 14.57 -26.05
C VAL A 27 -26.48 13.76 -26.05
N GLU A 28 -26.18 13.05 -27.13
CA GLU A 28 -24.92 12.34 -27.30
C GLU A 28 -23.72 13.29 -27.29
N ALA A 29 -23.84 14.44 -27.96
CA ALA A 29 -22.83 15.49 -27.95
C ALA A 29 -22.61 16.06 -26.54
N GLN A 30 -23.68 16.35 -25.80
CA GLN A 30 -23.60 16.81 -24.40
C GLN A 30 -22.96 15.76 -23.49
N LEU A 31 -23.33 14.49 -23.65
CA LEU A 31 -22.76 13.40 -22.88
C LEU A 31 -21.26 13.21 -23.19
N ALA A 32 -20.87 13.34 -24.46
CA ALA A 32 -19.47 13.30 -24.86
C ALA A 32 -18.66 14.43 -24.23
N ASP A 33 -19.20 15.65 -24.21
CA ASP A 33 -18.58 16.80 -23.56
C ASP A 33 -18.41 16.60 -22.04
N LEU A 34 -19.45 16.15 -21.34
CA LEU A 34 -19.38 15.85 -19.91
C LEU A 34 -18.35 14.75 -19.60
N ARG A 35 -18.25 13.72 -20.45
CA ARG A 35 -17.23 12.67 -20.31
C ARG A 35 -15.82 13.24 -20.48
N ALA A 36 -15.61 14.11 -21.46
CA ALA A 36 -14.33 14.77 -21.68
C ALA A 36 -13.94 15.63 -20.46
N GLN A 37 -14.87 16.43 -19.93
CA GLN A 37 -14.64 17.23 -18.72
C GLN A 37 -14.29 16.35 -17.51
N ARG A 38 -15.03 15.25 -17.28
CA ARG A 38 -14.73 14.27 -16.22
C ARG A 38 -13.33 13.70 -16.36
N ASP A 39 -12.91 13.33 -17.56
CA ASP A 39 -11.62 12.66 -17.80
C ASP A 39 -10.44 13.61 -17.56
N VAL A 40 -10.60 14.90 -17.85
CA VAL A 40 -9.65 15.95 -17.45
C VAL A 40 -9.53 16.03 -15.93
N LEU A 41 -10.66 16.06 -15.20
CA LEU A 41 -10.66 16.10 -13.74
C LEU A 41 -10.03 14.86 -13.11
N LEU A 42 -10.34 13.67 -13.62
CA LEU A 42 -9.73 12.42 -13.15
C LEU A 42 -8.21 12.41 -13.40
N THR A 43 -7.75 12.98 -14.51
CA THR A 43 -6.33 13.12 -14.80
C THR A 43 -5.63 14.02 -13.78
N GLU A 44 -6.23 15.15 -13.43
CA GLU A 44 -5.70 16.06 -12.42
C GLU A 44 -5.72 15.45 -11.02
N LEU A 45 -6.80 14.74 -10.63
CA LEU A 45 -6.85 14.02 -9.36
C LEU A 45 -5.70 13.01 -9.25
N ARG A 46 -5.49 12.19 -10.28
CA ARG A 46 -4.36 11.24 -10.31
C ARG A 46 -3.01 11.96 -10.25
N ARG A 47 -2.88 13.14 -10.88
CA ARG A 47 -1.64 13.94 -10.81
C ARG A 47 -1.38 14.43 -9.38
N ARG A 48 -2.40 14.97 -8.72
CA ARG A 48 -2.30 15.44 -7.32
C ARG A 48 -1.98 14.31 -6.37
N GLU A 49 -2.64 13.15 -6.49
CA GLU A 49 -2.31 11.97 -5.69
C GLU A 49 -0.84 11.54 -5.88
N ARG A 50 -0.33 11.55 -7.11
CA ARG A 50 1.08 11.22 -7.36
C ARG A 50 2.04 12.22 -6.71
N LEU A 51 1.70 13.51 -6.73
CA LEU A 51 2.49 14.54 -6.06
C LEU A 51 2.44 14.38 -4.54
N ALA A 52 1.26 14.23 -3.95
CA ALA A 52 1.09 14.00 -2.52
C ALA A 52 1.91 12.79 -2.05
N ARG A 53 1.79 11.63 -2.72
CA ARG A 53 2.58 10.43 -2.39
C ARG A 53 4.09 10.65 -2.54
N ARG A 54 4.52 11.47 -3.50
CA ARG A 54 5.93 11.79 -3.70
C ARG A 54 6.44 12.65 -2.53
N ASP A 55 5.67 13.65 -2.15
CA ASP A 55 6.02 14.61 -1.10
C ASP A 55 5.98 13.90 0.27
N GLU A 56 4.95 13.10 0.58
CA GLU A 56 4.90 12.22 1.76
C GLU A 56 6.13 11.30 1.86
N ARG A 57 6.55 10.70 0.73
CA ARG A 57 7.74 9.84 0.70
C ARG A 57 9.03 10.64 0.89
N ALA A 58 9.10 11.88 0.42
CA ALA A 58 10.24 12.75 0.63
C ALA A 58 10.34 13.15 2.10
N ASP A 59 9.22 13.54 2.71
CA ASP A 59 9.14 13.91 4.12
C ASP A 59 9.48 12.74 5.04
N LEU A 60 8.95 11.54 4.76
CA LEU A 60 9.30 10.32 5.49
C LEU A 60 10.81 10.06 5.46
N LYS A 61 11.44 10.18 4.28
CA LYS A 61 12.89 9.99 4.14
C LYS A 61 13.68 11.07 4.88
N ALA A 62 13.19 12.31 4.90
CA ALA A 62 13.81 13.39 5.65
C ALA A 62 13.79 13.07 7.16
N ARG A 63 12.62 12.72 7.70
CA ARG A 63 12.45 12.32 9.11
C ARG A 63 13.31 11.12 9.51
N MET A 64 13.43 10.11 8.63
CA MET A 64 14.35 8.99 8.84
C MET A 64 15.81 9.43 8.91
N ARG A 65 16.25 10.30 7.99
CA ARG A 65 17.61 10.82 7.97
C ARG A 65 17.93 11.69 9.18
N GLU A 66 16.94 12.42 9.69
CA GLU A 66 17.02 13.22 10.90
C GLU A 66 17.01 12.38 12.19
N GLY A 67 16.84 11.06 12.09
CA GLY A 67 16.82 10.16 13.25
C GLY A 67 15.50 10.21 14.04
N THR A 68 14.41 10.69 13.43
CA THR A 68 13.09 10.78 14.08
C THR A 68 12.48 9.40 14.35
N PHE A 69 12.86 8.40 13.56
CA PHE A 69 12.31 7.05 13.63
C PHE A 69 13.43 6.05 13.93
N PRO A 70 13.26 5.17 14.94
CA PRO A 70 14.26 4.15 15.22
C PRO A 70 14.30 3.10 14.11
N THR A 71 15.43 2.43 13.98
CA THR A 71 15.57 1.22 13.16
C THR A 71 15.03 -0.02 13.89
N VAL A 72 14.85 -1.14 13.18
CA VAL A 72 14.46 -2.41 13.83
C VAL A 72 15.55 -2.90 14.79
N ALA A 73 16.83 -2.65 14.49
CA ALA A 73 17.92 -2.94 15.42
C ALA A 73 17.74 -2.17 16.74
N GLU A 74 17.61 -0.84 16.64
CA GLU A 74 17.41 0.04 17.79
C GLU A 74 16.13 -0.30 18.54
N LEU A 75 15.04 -0.63 17.83
CA LEU A 75 13.79 -1.01 18.46
C LEU A 75 13.92 -2.31 19.24
N VAL A 76 14.54 -3.36 18.69
CA VAL A 76 14.72 -4.63 19.41
C VAL A 76 15.68 -4.48 20.59
N GLU A 77 16.68 -3.60 20.47
CA GLU A 77 17.63 -3.33 21.55
C GLU A 77 17.01 -2.55 22.72
N ASN A 78 16.09 -1.61 22.43
CA ASN A 78 15.57 -0.66 23.42
C ASN A 78 14.10 -0.88 23.83
N ALA A 79 13.31 -1.64 23.07
CA ALA A 79 11.89 -1.83 23.37
C ALA A 79 11.65 -2.93 24.41
N GLU A 80 10.79 -2.63 25.38
CA GLU A 80 10.40 -3.59 26.42
C GLU A 80 9.10 -4.32 26.08
N GLU A 81 8.15 -3.65 25.40
CA GLU A 81 6.80 -4.15 25.13
C GLU A 81 6.23 -3.61 23.80
N GLY A 82 5.16 -4.22 23.28
CA GLY A 82 4.43 -3.79 22.08
C GLY A 82 4.28 -4.88 21.02
N LEU A 83 3.17 -4.85 20.28
CA LEU A 83 2.92 -5.80 19.20
C LEU A 83 3.57 -5.30 17.91
N LEU A 84 4.20 -6.19 17.14
CA LEU A 84 4.81 -5.81 15.85
C LEU A 84 3.79 -5.25 14.85
N ASP A 85 2.52 -5.64 14.98
CA ASP A 85 1.43 -5.13 14.14
C ASP A 85 0.96 -3.71 14.49
N GLU A 86 1.40 -3.14 15.62
CA GLU A 86 1.15 -1.74 16.00
C GLU A 86 2.14 -0.76 15.35
N TYR A 87 3.05 -1.27 14.52
CA TYR A 87 4.06 -0.48 13.82
C TYR A 87 4.00 -0.67 12.31
N ARG A 88 4.44 0.37 11.60
CA ARG A 88 4.72 0.36 10.16
C ARG A 88 6.22 0.34 9.95
N TYR A 89 6.65 -0.48 9.01
CA TYR A 89 8.05 -0.69 8.69
C TYR A 89 8.36 -0.15 7.32
N HIS A 90 9.47 0.55 7.20
CA HIS A 90 9.85 1.21 5.97
C HIS A 90 11.33 0.97 5.70
N LEU A 91 11.67 0.63 4.46
CA LEU A 91 13.06 0.59 4.02
C LEU A 91 13.65 2.00 4.02
N LYS A 92 14.98 2.13 4.07
CA LYS A 92 15.70 3.40 3.84
C LYS A 92 15.29 4.15 2.56
N THR A 93 14.70 3.44 1.59
CA THR A 93 14.16 4.01 0.36
C THR A 93 12.74 4.59 0.52
N GLY A 94 12.15 4.56 1.71
CA GLY A 94 10.78 4.97 2.03
C GLY A 94 9.70 3.98 1.59
N GLY A 95 10.07 2.79 1.09
CA GLY A 95 9.10 1.76 0.71
C GLY A 95 8.57 1.04 1.95
N GLU A 96 7.25 0.99 2.11
CA GLU A 96 6.60 0.23 3.18
C GLU A 96 6.76 -1.27 2.98
N VAL A 97 7.08 -1.97 4.06
CA VAL A 97 7.26 -3.41 4.13
C VAL A 97 6.57 -3.95 5.39
N ARG A 98 6.39 -5.27 5.45
CA ARG A 98 5.94 -5.99 6.64
C ARG A 98 6.99 -7.01 7.04
N LEU A 99 7.05 -7.34 8.32
CA LEU A 99 8.02 -8.30 8.86
C LEU A 99 7.54 -9.75 8.71
N GLY A 100 8.49 -10.66 8.47
CA GLY A 100 8.22 -12.10 8.39
C GLY A 100 7.77 -12.55 7.00
N PHE A 101 6.72 -13.37 6.94
CA PHE A 101 6.27 -14.03 5.71
C PHE A 101 4.91 -13.51 5.21
N PRO A 102 4.69 -13.41 3.88
CA PRO A 102 3.43 -12.90 3.31
C PRO A 102 2.18 -13.69 3.71
N ALA A 103 2.32 -14.99 3.99
CA ALA A 103 1.21 -15.86 4.38
C ALA A 103 0.92 -15.84 5.89
N ALA A 104 1.76 -15.17 6.69
CA ALA A 104 1.59 -15.11 8.13
C ALA A 104 0.43 -14.19 8.51
N ARG A 105 -0.40 -14.62 9.47
CA ARG A 105 -1.52 -13.82 9.99
C ARG A 105 -1.06 -12.61 10.81
N ARG A 106 0.15 -12.68 11.37
CA ARG A 106 0.77 -11.63 12.19
C ARG A 106 2.22 -11.44 11.78
N GLN A 107 2.75 -10.25 12.02
CA GLN A 107 4.17 -9.97 11.83
C GLN A 107 5.03 -10.72 12.85
N ALA A 108 6.24 -11.09 12.44
CA ALA A 108 7.21 -11.77 13.29
C ALA A 108 8.64 -11.41 12.88
N ILE A 109 9.55 -11.39 13.86
CA ILE A 109 10.98 -11.21 13.66
C ILE A 109 11.67 -12.56 13.86
N VAL A 110 12.52 -12.95 12.92
CA VAL A 110 13.34 -14.15 13.07
C VAL A 110 14.65 -13.76 13.75
N LEU A 111 15.00 -14.47 14.83
CA LEU A 111 16.28 -14.38 15.51
C LEU A 111 16.97 -15.74 15.50
N THR A 112 18.29 -15.73 15.69
CA THR A 112 19.13 -16.94 15.74
C THR A 112 20.25 -16.78 16.76
N ASP A 113 20.65 -17.89 17.39
CA ASP A 113 21.87 -17.98 18.22
C ASP A 113 23.06 -18.56 17.42
N GLY A 114 22.88 -18.72 16.10
CA GLY A 114 23.84 -19.34 15.19
C GLY A 114 23.65 -20.85 15.01
N ARG A 115 22.83 -21.51 15.83
CA ARG A 115 22.54 -22.95 15.75
C ARG A 115 21.06 -23.23 15.47
N GLN A 116 20.18 -22.44 16.07
CA GLN A 116 18.73 -22.57 15.97
C GLN A 116 18.09 -21.20 15.68
N THR A 117 16.84 -21.23 15.23
CA THR A 117 16.05 -20.03 14.98
C THR A 117 14.83 -19.96 15.89
N ALA A 118 14.43 -18.74 16.22
CA ALA A 118 13.22 -18.41 16.96
C ALA A 118 12.47 -17.31 16.21
N GLN A 119 11.15 -17.31 16.33
CA GLN A 119 10.28 -16.30 15.72
C GLN A 119 9.58 -15.51 16.82
N ALA A 120 10.08 -14.30 17.07
CA ALA A 120 9.47 -13.37 18.01
C ALA A 120 8.22 -12.74 17.40
N ARG A 121 7.09 -12.78 18.13
CA ARG A 121 5.80 -12.23 17.65
C ARG A 121 5.49 -10.85 18.22
N ASP A 122 6.24 -10.43 19.21
CA ASP A 122 6.15 -9.12 19.86
C ASP A 122 7.56 -8.60 20.21
N LEU A 123 7.63 -7.32 20.61
CA LEU A 123 8.90 -6.67 20.92
C LEU A 123 9.54 -7.23 22.20
N ALA A 124 8.72 -7.62 23.19
CA ALA A 124 9.21 -8.19 24.44
C ALA A 124 9.96 -9.52 24.23
N GLU A 125 9.44 -10.39 23.37
CA GLU A 125 10.08 -11.64 22.99
C GLU A 125 11.35 -11.39 22.18
N ALA A 126 11.32 -10.45 21.24
CA ALA A 126 12.47 -10.10 20.42
C ALA A 126 13.62 -9.54 21.28
N ALA A 127 13.32 -8.60 22.19
CA ALA A 127 14.28 -8.01 23.10
C ALA A 127 14.89 -9.05 24.06
N ARG A 128 14.07 -9.96 24.59
CA ARG A 128 14.55 -11.05 25.46
C ARG A 128 15.54 -11.97 24.73
N LEU A 129 15.22 -12.35 23.49
CA LEU A 129 16.13 -13.16 22.68
C LEU A 129 17.42 -12.40 22.36
N PHE A 130 17.31 -11.12 22.01
CA PHE A 130 18.46 -10.26 21.74
C PHE A 130 19.40 -10.13 22.96
N GLN A 131 18.84 -9.86 24.14
CA GLN A 131 19.59 -9.82 25.41
C GLN A 131 20.22 -11.16 25.77
N ALA A 132 19.62 -12.27 25.35
CA ALA A 132 20.20 -13.61 25.47
C ALA A 132 21.31 -13.91 24.45
N GLY A 133 21.73 -12.92 23.65
CA GLY A 133 22.81 -13.03 22.66
C GLY A 133 22.35 -13.53 21.29
N TRP A 134 21.04 -13.57 21.03
CA TRP A 134 20.53 -13.90 19.70
C TRP A 134 20.63 -12.69 18.77
N PHE A 135 20.85 -12.93 17.49
CA PHE A 135 20.95 -11.89 16.47
C PHE A 135 19.84 -12.01 15.42
N LEU A 136 19.52 -10.90 14.76
CA LEU A 136 18.45 -10.83 13.76
C LEU A 136 18.81 -11.63 12.50
N GLY A 137 17.92 -12.54 12.11
CA GLY A 137 18.05 -13.37 10.92
C GLY A 137 18.10 -14.86 11.22
N ALA A 138 18.76 -15.61 10.34
CA ALA A 138 18.94 -17.06 10.44
C ALA A 138 20.42 -17.44 10.32
N PRO A 139 20.84 -18.67 10.72
CA PRO A 139 22.23 -19.12 10.56
C PRO A 139 22.73 -18.93 9.12
N GLY A 140 23.85 -18.21 8.95
CA GLY A 140 24.43 -17.87 7.64
C GLY A 140 23.67 -16.82 6.83
N HIS A 141 22.55 -16.31 7.34
CA HIS A 141 21.67 -15.36 6.67
C HIS A 141 21.24 -14.25 7.63
N PRO A 142 22.13 -13.31 7.98
CA PRO A 142 21.81 -12.21 8.87
C PRO A 142 20.81 -11.25 8.22
N GLY A 143 20.00 -10.59 9.06
CA GLY A 143 19.08 -9.54 8.65
C GLY A 143 17.62 -9.83 8.92
N VAL A 144 16.81 -8.79 8.82
CA VAL A 144 15.37 -8.84 9.02
C VAL A 144 14.71 -9.31 7.74
N ARG A 145 13.88 -10.36 7.85
CA ARG A 145 13.04 -10.81 6.74
C ARG A 145 11.84 -9.88 6.60
N VAL A 146 11.66 -9.35 5.41
CA VAL A 146 10.58 -8.43 5.08
C VAL A 146 9.87 -8.85 3.79
N TYR A 147 8.62 -8.41 3.62
CA TYR A 147 7.86 -8.56 2.39
C TYR A 147 7.10 -7.29 2.02
N PHE A 148 6.83 -7.12 0.73
CA PHE A 148 6.05 -5.98 0.23
C PHE A 148 4.55 -6.30 0.31
N PRO A 149 3.74 -5.45 0.97
CA PRO A 149 2.29 -5.63 1.08
C PRO A 149 1.63 -5.88 -0.28
N GLY A 150 0.69 -6.82 -0.34
CA GLY A 150 -0.01 -7.19 -1.58
C GLY A 150 0.81 -8.03 -2.56
N THR A 151 2.04 -8.43 -2.21
CA THR A 151 2.90 -9.27 -3.03
C THR A 151 3.40 -10.49 -2.24
N ARG A 152 3.97 -11.47 -2.96
CA ARG A 152 4.73 -12.59 -2.35
C ARG A 152 6.24 -12.36 -2.38
N LEU A 153 6.69 -11.13 -2.68
CA LEU A 153 8.11 -10.83 -2.78
C LEU A 153 8.72 -10.63 -1.38
N GLU A 154 9.67 -11.49 -1.04
CA GLU A 154 10.41 -11.46 0.21
C GLU A 154 11.84 -10.98 0.01
N ARG A 155 12.42 -10.34 1.02
CA ARG A 155 13.83 -9.95 1.06
C ARG A 155 14.38 -10.10 2.47
N LEU A 156 15.68 -10.37 2.56
CA LEU A 156 16.47 -10.12 3.76
C LEU A 156 17.12 -8.75 3.63
N VAL A 157 16.97 -7.93 4.66
CA VAL A 157 17.46 -6.56 4.71
C VAL A 157 18.22 -6.36 6.01
N ALA A 158 19.28 -5.56 5.98
CA ALA A 158 20.02 -5.21 7.18
C ALA A 158 19.07 -4.54 8.21
N PRO A 159 19.13 -4.90 9.50
CA PRO A 159 18.24 -4.34 10.52
C PRO A 159 18.25 -2.81 10.59
N GLU A 160 19.39 -2.19 10.32
CA GLU A 160 19.64 -0.75 10.34
C GLU A 160 19.05 -0.03 9.11
N GLU A 161 18.60 -0.79 8.11
CA GLU A 161 17.96 -0.26 6.90
C GLU A 161 16.43 -0.36 6.94
N VAL A 162 15.87 -0.88 8.03
CA VAL A 162 14.42 -0.98 8.27
C VAL A 162 14.05 -0.05 9.41
N TYR A 163 13.35 1.03 9.08
CA TYR A 163 12.88 2.04 10.03
C TYR A 163 11.47 1.69 10.50
N VAL A 164 11.17 2.07 11.74
CA VAL A 164 9.92 1.77 12.42
C VAL A 164 9.19 3.06 12.76
N ARG A 165 7.91 3.13 12.39
CA ARG A 165 6.99 4.19 12.79
C ARG A 165 5.80 3.57 13.51
N PRO A 166 5.28 4.15 14.62
CA PRO A 166 3.98 3.76 15.17
C PRO A 166 2.89 3.80 14.10
N ALA A 167 1.98 2.82 14.10
CA ALA A 167 0.87 2.75 13.16
C ALA A 167 -0.14 3.89 13.41
N ASP A 168 -0.29 4.29 14.68
CA ASP A 168 -1.13 5.40 15.14
C ASP A 168 -0.25 6.47 15.80
N GLY A 169 -0.32 7.67 15.23
CA GLY A 169 0.51 8.81 15.59
C GLY A 169 0.62 9.72 14.38
N ASP A 170 -0.49 10.35 14.00
CA ASP A 170 -0.45 11.57 13.21
C ASP A 170 0.55 12.53 13.90
N GLY A 171 1.60 12.86 13.18
CA GLY A 171 2.43 14.03 13.41
C GLY A 171 2.58 14.72 12.09
#